data_AF-A0A359FMW8-F1
#
_entry.id   AF-A0A359FMW8-F1
#
_cell.length_a   1.000
_cell.length_b   1.000
_cell.length_c   1.000
_cell.angle_alpha   90.00
_cell.angle_beta   90.00
_cell.angle_gamma   90.00
#
_symmetry.space_group_name_H-M   'P 1'
#
loop_
_entity.id
_entity.type
_entity.pdbx_description
1 polymer ?
#
loop_
_entity_poly.entity_id
_entity_poly.type
_entity_poly.pdbx_seq_one_letter_code
_entity_poly.pdbx_strand_id
1 'polypeptide(L)'
;MRLFLFSIFINILILLALEKPTFAQSYVADTLTINFSSGILKKFPSVLKTLDFRDENPRFVSMFEKKKFLFFPVDQIVLTPKPLTCYFENNLQLNAYPAYQLDIHDFYLHYNESWFNRSVKLNAYMGLSKIDARNDTTYLGIFYYEESKKFKKKDSIAYCYNNLWNRFASGFYSDLSVIVSDSVPNHQTTRYHFRKGQKAAKKNLYISTDVYYGYTFGGIDADIWFSEPEMTQKFKRNPQMFRYLNYGNRQSVGFSAKVSLLNYRINDSWLFQNKHGFIFGFNKWNDVDEAKRTFEELFLFQYALSQRIVYNPLNKSGFIFGVGLMEEASYIIYNDPIFSVGVLFNCAYKF
;
A
#
# COMPACT_ATOMS: atom_id res chain seq x y z
N MET A 1 -15.75 63.55 -5.27
CA MET A 1 -16.15 62.28 -4.61
C MET A 1 -15.37 61.05 -5.09
N ARG A 2 -15.07 60.87 -6.38
CA ARG A 2 -14.29 59.71 -6.89
C ARG A 2 -12.81 59.66 -6.46
N LEU A 3 -12.14 60.81 -6.28
CA LEU A 3 -10.76 60.88 -5.80
C LEU A 3 -10.59 60.57 -4.30
N PHE A 4 -11.63 60.79 -3.49
CA PHE A 4 -11.59 60.56 -2.04
C PHE A 4 -11.70 59.06 -1.71
N LEU A 5 -12.53 58.33 -2.47
CA LEU A 5 -12.68 56.88 -2.36
C LEU A 5 -11.41 56.12 -2.80
N PHE A 6 -10.68 56.64 -3.79
CA PHE A 6 -9.43 56.02 -4.26
C PHE A 6 -8.29 56.16 -3.23
N SER A 7 -8.22 57.31 -2.54
CA SER A 7 -7.26 57.54 -1.45
C SER A 7 -7.51 56.64 -0.24
N ILE A 8 -8.77 56.43 0.14
CA ILE A 8 -9.12 55.53 1.25
C ILE A 8 -8.75 54.07 0.89
N PHE A 9 -8.98 53.65 -0.34
CA PHE A 9 -8.67 52.30 -0.79
C PHE A 9 -7.16 52.00 -0.81
N ILE A 10 -6.35 52.97 -1.24
CA ILE A 10 -4.88 52.85 -1.24
C ILE A 10 -4.33 52.81 0.19
N ASN A 11 -4.86 53.64 1.09
CA ASN A 11 -4.43 53.63 2.50
C ASN A 11 -4.80 52.33 3.23
N ILE A 12 -5.96 51.72 2.91
CA ILE A 12 -6.33 50.39 3.42
C ILE A 12 -5.40 49.30 2.86
N LEU A 13 -5.04 49.37 1.57
CA LEU A 13 -4.11 48.42 0.95
C LEU A 13 -2.69 48.52 1.55
N ILE A 14 -2.24 49.74 1.87
CA ILE A 14 -0.94 49.98 2.51
C ILE A 14 -0.97 49.51 3.97
N LEU A 15 -2.08 49.69 4.69
CA LEU A 15 -2.24 49.13 6.05
C LEU A 15 -2.18 47.59 6.04
N LEU A 16 -2.83 46.94 5.06
CA LEU A 16 -2.82 45.49 4.89
C LEU A 16 -1.45 44.95 4.41
N ALA A 17 -0.64 45.78 3.74
CA ALA A 17 0.71 45.42 3.29
C ALA A 17 1.81 45.65 4.35
N LEU A 18 1.54 46.49 5.36
CA LEU A 18 2.47 46.80 6.47
C LEU A 18 2.39 45.81 7.62
N GLU A 19 1.33 45.00 7.71
CA GLU A 19 1.35 43.80 8.55
C GLU A 19 2.25 42.76 7.89
N LYS A 20 3.54 42.81 8.23
CA LYS A 20 4.43 41.65 8.02
C LYS A 20 3.70 40.45 8.63
N PRO A 21 3.30 39.45 7.85
CA PRO A 21 2.77 38.24 8.44
C PRO A 21 3.95 37.56 9.11
N THR A 22 4.13 37.83 10.39
CA THR A 22 4.97 37.03 11.26
C THR A 22 4.22 35.73 11.50
N PHE A 23 4.12 34.90 10.46
CA PHE A 23 3.78 33.50 10.63
C PHE A 23 4.98 32.80 11.26
N ALA A 24 5.19 33.06 12.55
CA ALA A 24 5.73 32.05 13.45
C ALA A 24 4.55 31.16 13.85
N GLN A 25 3.99 30.43 12.89
CA GLN A 25 3.01 29.40 13.20
C GLN A 25 3.82 28.20 13.71
N SER A 26 4.15 28.20 15.00
CA SER A 26 4.50 26.95 15.66
C SER A 26 3.33 26.02 15.44
N TYR A 27 3.55 24.89 14.78
CA TYR A 27 2.56 23.83 14.62
C TYR A 27 2.05 23.43 16.01
N VAL A 28 0.92 23.99 16.44
CA VAL A 28 0.28 23.63 17.71
C VAL A 28 -0.45 22.32 17.44
N ALA A 29 0.28 21.20 17.55
CA ALA A 29 -0.31 19.90 17.30
C ALA A 29 -1.43 19.63 18.33
N ASP A 30 -2.68 19.48 17.87
CA ASP A 30 -3.78 19.03 18.74
C ASP A 30 -3.50 17.56 19.12
N THR A 31 -3.54 17.20 20.40
CA THR A 31 -3.35 15.79 20.81
C THR A 31 -4.70 15.10 21.05
N LEU A 32 -4.90 13.92 20.46
CA LEU A 32 -6.02 13.03 20.71
C LEU A 32 -5.52 11.78 21.44
N THR A 33 -5.99 11.55 22.67
CA THR A 33 -5.67 10.33 23.41
C THR A 33 -6.71 9.26 23.13
N ILE A 34 -6.29 8.10 22.65
CA ILE A 34 -7.17 6.96 22.36
C ILE A 34 -6.77 5.81 23.27
N ASN A 35 -7.77 5.25 23.97
CA ASN A 35 -7.55 4.05 24.76
C ASN A 35 -7.95 2.82 23.95
N PHE A 36 -6.97 2.00 23.57
CA PHE A 36 -7.20 0.69 23.00
C PHE A 36 -7.81 -0.23 24.06
N SER A 37 -9.04 -0.68 23.82
CA SER A 37 -9.70 -1.60 24.73
C SER A 37 -8.94 -2.93 24.79
N SER A 38 -8.73 -3.42 26.01
CA SER A 38 -8.22 -4.78 26.30
C SER A 38 -9.30 -5.86 26.19
N GLY A 39 -10.54 -5.46 25.91
CA GLY A 39 -11.70 -6.33 25.87
C GLY A 39 -11.64 -7.26 24.66
N ILE A 40 -11.55 -8.57 24.95
CA ILE A 40 -11.56 -9.69 23.98
C ILE A 40 -10.18 -10.03 23.39
N LEU A 41 -9.11 -9.91 24.17
CA LEU A 41 -7.92 -10.72 23.92
C LEU A 41 -8.11 -12.06 24.62
N LYS A 42 -8.49 -13.11 23.88
CA LYS A 42 -8.32 -14.48 24.39
C LYS A 42 -6.86 -14.60 24.80
N LYS A 43 -6.65 -14.82 26.09
CA LYS A 43 -5.36 -15.02 26.74
C LYS A 43 -4.47 -15.87 25.83
N PHE A 44 -3.44 -15.25 25.24
CA PHE A 44 -2.35 -16.02 24.66
C PHE A 44 -1.82 -16.93 25.77
N PRO A 45 -1.82 -18.26 25.62
CA PRO A 45 -1.61 -19.17 26.74
C PRO A 45 -0.16 -19.21 27.26
N SER A 46 0.70 -18.31 26.78
CA SER A 46 2.13 -18.27 27.06
C SER A 46 2.57 -16.85 27.41
N VAL A 47 3.77 -16.72 27.99
CA VAL A 47 4.40 -15.43 28.25
C VAL A 47 4.74 -14.75 26.92
N LEU A 48 4.32 -13.50 26.75
CA LEU A 48 4.67 -12.67 25.60
C LEU A 48 5.34 -11.38 26.09
N LYS A 49 6.66 -11.30 25.91
CA LYS A 49 7.46 -10.08 26.12
C LYS A 49 7.41 -9.25 24.85
N THR A 50 7.37 -7.92 24.97
CA THR A 50 7.32 -7.04 23.80
C THR A 50 8.44 -6.00 23.85
N LEU A 51 9.13 -5.81 22.74
CA LEU A 51 10.10 -4.73 22.52
C LEU A 51 9.58 -3.79 21.43
N ASP A 52 9.80 -2.49 21.59
CA ASP A 52 9.43 -1.46 20.62
C ASP A 52 10.70 -0.87 20.00
N PHE A 53 10.94 -1.14 18.73
CA PHE A 53 12.10 -0.69 17.95
C PHE A 53 11.77 0.51 17.06
N ARG A 54 10.57 1.08 17.19
CA ARG A 54 10.17 2.30 16.49
C ARG A 54 11.00 3.49 16.96
N ASP A 55 11.33 4.38 16.03
CA ASP A 55 12.08 5.61 16.33
C ASP A 55 11.16 6.70 16.94
N GLU A 56 9.84 6.49 16.91
CA GLU A 56 8.84 7.41 17.45
C GLU A 56 8.63 7.29 18.97
N ASN A 57 7.85 8.23 19.53
CA ASN A 57 7.38 8.12 20.90
C ASN A 57 6.66 6.76 21.12
N PRO A 58 6.97 5.99 22.19
CA PRO A 58 6.35 4.69 22.43
C PRO A 58 4.82 4.71 22.55
N ARG A 59 4.23 5.89 22.78
CA ARG A 59 2.77 6.11 22.84
C ARG A 59 2.16 6.57 21.51
N PHE A 60 2.99 6.89 20.51
CA PHE A 60 2.54 7.39 19.23
C PHE A 60 1.88 6.29 18.40
N VAL A 61 0.79 6.66 17.74
CA VAL A 61 -0.01 5.74 16.92
C VAL A 61 -0.33 6.31 15.53
N SER A 62 -0.61 7.62 15.44
CA SER A 62 -0.97 8.27 14.17
C SER A 62 -0.73 9.76 14.25
N MET A 63 -0.57 10.38 13.09
CA MET A 63 -0.71 11.82 12.89
C MET A 63 -1.60 12.04 11.67
N PHE A 64 -2.47 13.05 11.70
CA PHE A 64 -3.24 13.45 10.52
C PHE A 64 -3.60 14.92 10.54
N GLU A 65 -3.78 15.51 9.36
CA GLU A 65 -4.15 16.91 9.21
C GLU A 65 -5.65 17.11 9.50
N LYS A 66 -5.97 17.97 10.47
CA LYS A 66 -7.35 18.34 10.78
C LYS A 66 -7.63 19.76 10.31
N LYS A 67 -8.57 19.90 9.39
CA LYS A 67 -9.08 21.21 8.95
C LYS A 67 -10.08 21.73 9.99
N LYS A 68 -9.71 22.83 10.67
CA LYS A 68 -10.64 23.59 11.52
C LYS A 68 -11.39 24.59 10.63
N PHE A 69 -12.68 24.83 10.89
CA PHE A 69 -13.48 25.75 10.09
C PHE A 69 -12.83 27.15 10.14
N LEU A 70 -12.52 27.73 8.97
CA LEU A 70 -11.89 29.05 8.74
C LEU A 70 -10.41 29.25 9.09
N PHE A 71 -9.66 28.22 9.53
CA PHE A 71 -8.24 28.39 9.89
C PHE A 71 -7.33 27.31 9.31
N PHE A 72 -6.06 27.68 9.18
CA PHE A 72 -4.95 26.87 8.68
C PHE A 72 -5.02 25.41 9.15
N PRO A 73 -4.63 24.45 8.30
CA PRO A 73 -4.57 23.06 8.69
C PRO A 73 -3.65 22.88 9.90
N VAL A 74 -4.11 22.07 10.86
CA VAL A 74 -3.34 21.77 12.07
C VAL A 74 -3.15 20.26 12.14
N ASP A 75 -1.92 19.83 12.41
CA ASP A 75 -1.62 18.43 12.65
C ASP A 75 -2.26 17.96 13.96
N GLN A 76 -3.00 16.87 13.90
CA GLN A 76 -3.52 16.18 15.08
C GLN A 76 -2.70 14.92 15.33
N ILE A 77 -2.02 14.87 16.49
CA ILE A 77 -1.26 13.71 16.94
C ILE A 77 -2.18 12.81 17.76
N VAL A 78 -2.11 11.51 17.51
CA VAL A 78 -2.88 10.48 18.20
C VAL A 78 -1.96 9.65 19.07
N LEU A 79 -2.21 9.66 20.38
CA LEU A 79 -1.42 8.95 21.38
C LEU A 79 -2.26 7.93 22.16
N THR A 80 -1.61 6.89 22.67
CA THR A 80 -2.16 6.00 23.69
C THR A 80 -1.78 6.47 25.11
N PRO A 81 -2.60 6.19 26.13
CA PRO A 81 -2.25 6.48 27.53
C PRO A 81 -0.96 5.82 28.01
N LYS A 82 -0.65 4.62 27.50
CA LYS A 82 0.53 3.81 27.85
C LYS A 82 1.36 3.49 26.61
N PRO A 83 2.65 3.11 26.75
CA PRO A 83 3.44 2.59 25.63
C PRO A 83 2.74 1.44 24.90
N LEU A 84 2.95 1.31 23.59
CA LEU A 84 2.34 0.25 22.79
C LEU A 84 2.62 -1.15 23.34
N THR A 85 3.82 -1.38 23.87
CA THR A 85 4.23 -2.66 24.46
C THR A 85 3.24 -3.18 25.49
N CYS A 86 2.68 -2.30 26.33
CA CYS A 86 1.71 -2.66 27.37
C CYS A 86 0.39 -3.23 26.82
N TYR A 87 0.07 -3.01 25.54
CA TYR A 87 -1.13 -3.55 24.91
C TYR A 87 -0.92 -4.94 24.30
N PHE A 88 0.34 -5.37 24.14
CA PHE A 88 0.72 -6.68 23.64
C PHE A 88 1.24 -7.62 24.72
N GLU A 89 1.86 -7.08 25.77
CA GLU A 89 2.41 -7.87 26.87
C GLU A 89 1.34 -8.74 27.55
N ASN A 90 1.70 -10.00 27.77
CA ASN A 90 0.87 -10.94 28.51
C ASN A 90 1.72 -11.71 29.53
N ASN A 91 1.38 -11.50 30.80
CA ASN A 91 2.08 -12.06 31.96
C ASN A 91 1.18 -13.08 32.67
N LEU A 92 0.79 -14.16 31.98
CA LEU A 92 0.23 -15.32 32.66
C LEU A 92 1.35 -16.06 33.41
N GLN A 93 1.03 -16.51 34.62
CA GLN A 93 1.97 -16.77 35.71
C GLN A 93 3.23 -17.58 35.35
N LEU A 94 4.34 -17.03 35.83
CA LEU A 94 5.67 -17.57 36.12
C LEU A 94 5.79 -19.10 36.01
N ASN A 95 6.69 -19.55 35.11
CA ASN A 95 7.19 -20.92 34.87
C ASN A 95 6.60 -21.69 33.68
N ALA A 96 5.69 -21.10 32.90
CA ALA A 96 5.23 -21.72 31.65
C ALA A 96 6.21 -21.42 30.50
N TYR A 97 7.19 -22.31 30.29
CA TYR A 97 7.85 -22.43 28.99
C TYR A 97 6.89 -23.12 28.01
N PRO A 98 6.86 -22.71 26.74
CA PRO A 98 7.71 -21.72 26.09
C PRO A 98 7.30 -20.25 26.32
N ALA A 99 8.28 -19.34 26.37
CA ALA A 99 8.07 -17.90 26.36
C ALA A 99 8.32 -17.34 24.95
N TYR A 100 7.74 -16.19 24.63
CA TYR A 100 7.87 -15.56 23.32
C TYR A 100 8.24 -14.09 23.45
N GLN A 101 8.97 -13.58 22.45
CA GLN A 101 9.30 -12.16 22.29
C GLN A 101 8.68 -11.63 21.00
N LEU A 102 7.96 -10.51 21.12
CA LEU A 102 7.39 -9.74 20.03
C LEU A 102 8.20 -8.46 19.84
N ASP A 103 8.75 -8.28 18.64
CA ASP A 103 9.57 -7.12 18.29
C ASP A 103 8.76 -6.20 17.36
N ILE A 104 8.27 -5.06 17.86
CA ILE A 104 7.52 -4.08 17.07
C ILE A 104 8.51 -3.23 16.28
N HIS A 105 8.56 -3.38 14.96
CA HIS A 105 9.39 -2.49 14.12
C HIS A 105 8.58 -1.37 13.49
N ASP A 106 7.34 -1.65 13.05
CA ASP A 106 6.42 -0.63 12.57
C ASP A 106 5.02 -0.87 13.15
N PHE A 107 4.38 0.18 13.63
CA PHE A 107 2.98 0.16 14.05
C PHE A 107 2.40 1.56 13.91
N TYR A 108 1.54 1.73 12.91
CA TYR A 108 0.92 3.03 12.66
C TYR A 108 -0.50 2.86 12.13
N LEU A 109 -1.36 3.76 12.58
CA LEU A 109 -2.68 3.95 12.02
C LEU A 109 -2.63 5.20 11.14
N HIS A 110 -3.26 5.14 9.96
CA HIS A 110 -3.34 6.25 9.04
C HIS A 110 -4.81 6.61 8.84
N TYR A 111 -5.18 7.81 9.27
CA TYR A 111 -6.48 8.38 9.02
C TYR A 111 -6.51 9.03 7.62
N ASN A 112 -7.44 8.61 6.78
CA ASN A 112 -7.66 9.21 5.47
C ASN A 112 -9.09 9.76 5.39
N GLU A 113 -9.20 11.07 5.20
CA GLU A 113 -10.48 11.76 4.97
C GLU A 113 -10.41 12.58 3.68
N SER A 114 -11.31 12.24 2.76
CA SER A 114 -11.62 13.00 1.56
C SER A 114 -13.12 13.25 1.48
N TRP A 115 -13.55 14.04 0.48
CA TRP A 115 -14.98 14.32 0.27
C TRP A 115 -15.81 13.05 0.03
N PHE A 116 -15.22 11.99 -0.52
CA PHE A 116 -15.92 10.76 -0.90
C PHE A 116 -15.47 9.52 -0.13
N ASN A 117 -14.35 9.57 0.58
CA ASN A 117 -13.81 8.42 1.30
C ASN A 117 -13.31 8.80 2.68
N ARG A 118 -13.69 8.00 3.68
CA ARG A 118 -13.25 8.11 5.06
C ARG A 118 -12.83 6.73 5.54
N SER A 119 -11.56 6.55 5.82
CA SER A 119 -11.02 5.25 6.21
C SER A 119 -9.85 5.38 7.17
N VAL A 120 -9.76 4.47 8.13
CA VAL A 120 -8.54 4.28 8.92
C VAL A 120 -7.86 3.02 8.40
N LYS A 121 -6.55 3.09 8.17
CA LYS A 121 -5.70 1.97 7.80
C LYS A 121 -4.76 1.66 8.96
N LEU A 122 -4.62 0.41 9.38
CA LEU A 122 -3.63 -0.04 10.34
C LEU A 122 -2.60 -0.84 9.56
N ASN A 123 -1.34 -0.46 9.72
CA ASN A 123 -0.19 -1.24 9.25
C ASN A 123 0.65 -1.61 10.46
N ALA A 124 1.00 -2.88 10.56
CA ALA A 124 1.86 -3.37 11.64
C ALA A 124 2.82 -4.43 11.14
N TYR A 125 4.03 -4.36 11.68
CA TYR A 125 5.18 -5.17 11.32
C TYR A 125 5.89 -5.60 12.59
N MET A 126 5.79 -6.90 12.92
CA MET A 126 6.20 -7.39 14.22
C MET A 126 6.97 -8.71 14.12
N GLY A 127 8.22 -8.75 14.56
CA GLY A 127 9.02 -9.97 14.66
C GLY A 127 8.54 -10.86 15.81
N LEU A 128 8.61 -12.18 15.63
CA LEU A 128 8.31 -13.16 16.67
C LEU A 128 9.52 -14.08 16.89
N SER A 129 9.94 -14.20 18.14
CA SER A 129 10.96 -15.13 18.58
C SER A 129 10.44 -16.02 19.71
N LYS A 130 10.88 -17.27 19.74
CA LYS A 130 10.71 -18.20 20.87
C LYS A 130 11.88 -18.03 21.83
N ILE A 131 11.59 -17.92 23.11
CA ILE A 131 12.58 -17.89 24.19
C ILE A 131 12.58 -19.27 24.85
N ASP A 132 13.72 -19.94 24.79
CA ASP A 132 13.90 -21.25 25.41
C ASP A 132 14.28 -21.14 26.90
N ALA A 133 14.34 -22.29 27.59
CA ALA A 133 14.66 -22.36 29.02
C ALA A 133 16.03 -21.77 29.42
N ARG A 134 16.95 -21.66 28.45
CA ARG A 134 18.27 -21.03 28.61
C ARG A 134 18.27 -19.52 28.33
N ASN A 135 17.10 -18.95 28.05
CA ASN A 135 16.91 -17.56 27.62
C ASN A 135 17.52 -17.24 26.25
N ASP A 136 17.83 -18.26 25.45
CA ASP A 136 18.21 -18.12 24.05
C ASP A 136 16.97 -17.81 23.19
N THR A 137 17.15 -16.96 22.18
CA THR A 137 16.07 -16.55 21.26
C THR A 137 16.20 -17.25 19.91
N THR A 138 15.17 -18.02 19.54
CA THR A 138 15.02 -18.59 18.20
C THR A 138 13.99 -17.78 17.43
N TYR A 139 14.44 -17.11 16.36
CA TYR A 139 13.55 -16.32 15.51
C TYR A 139 12.58 -17.22 14.73
N LEU A 140 11.29 -17.05 14.96
CA LEU A 140 10.25 -17.87 14.31
C LEU A 140 9.82 -17.25 12.99
N GLY A 141 9.77 -15.93 12.91
CA GLY A 141 9.26 -15.25 11.75
C GLY A 141 8.74 -13.86 12.07
N ILE A 142 7.95 -13.32 11.16
CA ILE A 142 7.42 -11.97 11.25
C ILE A 142 5.96 -11.92 10.87
N PHE A 143 5.22 -11.13 11.64
CA PHE A 143 3.86 -10.73 11.38
C PHE A 143 3.79 -9.50 10.50
N TYR A 144 2.89 -9.57 9.51
CA TYR A 144 2.51 -8.47 8.63
C TYR A 144 1.01 -8.28 8.66
N TYR A 145 0.57 -7.11 9.11
CA TYR A 145 -0.84 -6.75 9.11
C TYR A 145 -1.06 -5.48 8.32
N GLU A 146 -1.97 -5.55 7.37
CA GLU A 146 -2.57 -4.39 6.71
C GLU A 146 -4.09 -4.56 6.77
N GLU A 147 -4.76 -3.68 7.51
CA GLU A 147 -6.21 -3.65 7.59
C GLU A 147 -6.73 -2.24 7.33
N SER A 148 -7.72 -2.09 6.44
CA SER A 148 -8.40 -0.82 6.22
C SER A 148 -9.89 -0.95 6.50
N LYS A 149 -10.44 0.05 7.20
CA LYS A 149 -11.87 0.13 7.52
C LYS A 149 -12.44 1.49 7.14
N LYS A 150 -13.47 1.47 6.28
CA LYS A 150 -14.31 2.64 6.00
C LYS A 150 -15.21 2.94 7.20
N PHE A 151 -15.44 4.22 7.49
CA PHE A 151 -16.32 4.68 8.56
C PHE A 151 -17.21 5.86 8.10
N LYS A 152 -18.30 6.11 8.83
CA LYS A 152 -19.26 7.17 8.52
C LYS A 152 -18.81 8.50 9.12
N LYS A 153 -19.18 9.62 8.50
CA LYS A 153 -18.87 10.98 9.00
C LYS A 153 -19.34 11.24 10.44
N LYS A 154 -20.39 10.55 10.89
CA LYS A 154 -20.95 10.69 12.24
C LYS A 154 -20.17 9.91 13.30
N ASP A 155 -19.30 8.99 12.89
CA ASP A 155 -18.56 8.13 13.83
C ASP A 155 -17.43 8.95 14.46
N SER A 156 -17.25 8.80 15.78
CA SER A 156 -16.12 9.39 16.49
C SER A 156 -14.79 8.79 16.00
N ILE A 157 -13.77 9.62 15.79
CA ILE A 157 -12.42 9.17 15.40
C ILE A 157 -11.90 8.14 16.42
N ALA A 158 -12.03 8.42 17.72
CA ALA A 158 -11.59 7.50 18.77
C ALA A 158 -12.27 6.13 18.69
N TYR A 159 -13.57 6.11 18.37
CA TYR A 159 -14.32 4.88 18.16
C TYR A 159 -13.82 4.09 16.95
N CYS A 160 -13.50 4.77 15.85
CA CYS A 160 -12.94 4.15 14.64
C CYS A 160 -11.59 3.47 14.90
N TYR A 161 -10.69 4.15 15.62
CA TYR A 161 -9.39 3.58 16.00
C TYR A 161 -9.56 2.37 16.91
N ASN A 162 -10.41 2.45 17.94
CA ASN A 162 -10.63 1.34 18.86
C ASN A 162 -11.23 0.12 18.16
N ASN A 163 -12.17 0.32 17.23
CA ASN A 163 -12.73 -0.76 16.44
C ASN A 163 -11.71 -1.44 15.53
N LEU A 164 -10.85 -0.66 14.86
CA LEU A 164 -9.80 -1.21 14.01
C LEU A 164 -8.78 -1.99 14.85
N TRP A 165 -8.38 -1.44 16.00
CA TRP A 165 -7.54 -2.12 16.97
C TRP A 165 -8.13 -3.47 17.40
N ASN A 166 -9.40 -3.52 17.83
CA ASN A 166 -10.02 -4.76 18.31
C ASN A 166 -10.06 -5.85 17.23
N ARG A 167 -10.28 -5.48 15.97
CA ARG A 167 -10.29 -6.43 14.84
C ARG A 167 -8.90 -6.96 14.54
N PHE A 168 -7.91 -6.06 14.46
CA PHE A 168 -6.50 -6.42 14.33
C PHE A 168 -6.08 -7.35 15.44
N ALA A 169 -6.36 -7.00 16.70
CA ALA A 169 -5.87 -7.74 17.86
C ALA A 169 -6.50 -9.14 17.92
N SER A 170 -7.81 -9.26 17.65
CA SER A 170 -8.48 -10.57 17.53
C SER A 170 -7.84 -11.47 16.47
N GLY A 171 -7.49 -10.90 15.31
CA GLY A 171 -6.76 -11.61 14.24
C GLY A 171 -5.35 -12.02 14.67
N PHE A 172 -4.60 -11.07 15.24
CA PHE A 172 -3.23 -11.27 15.71
C PHE A 172 -3.10 -12.42 16.70
N TYR A 173 -3.89 -12.42 17.78
CA TYR A 173 -3.79 -13.48 18.78
C TYR A 173 -4.30 -14.82 18.27
N SER A 174 -5.28 -14.83 17.36
CA SER A 174 -5.68 -16.05 16.64
C SER A 174 -4.52 -16.63 15.84
N ASP A 175 -3.82 -15.82 15.05
CA ASP A 175 -2.68 -16.28 14.25
C ASP A 175 -1.51 -16.74 15.14
N LEU A 176 -1.22 -15.96 16.19
CA LEU A 176 -0.16 -16.27 17.16
C LEU A 176 -0.40 -17.63 17.81
N SER A 177 -1.63 -17.93 18.26
CA SER A 177 -1.99 -19.23 18.84
C SER A 177 -1.83 -20.42 17.89
N VAL A 178 -2.05 -20.23 16.59
CA VAL A 178 -1.83 -21.27 15.57
C VAL A 178 -0.34 -21.53 15.38
N ILE A 179 0.48 -20.49 15.35
CA ILE A 179 1.92 -20.58 15.10
C ILE A 179 2.66 -21.32 16.23
N VAL A 180 2.20 -21.14 17.46
CA VAL A 180 2.88 -21.67 18.66
C VAL A 180 2.34 -23.00 19.17
N SER A 181 1.28 -23.53 18.56
CA SER A 181 0.66 -24.77 19.02
C SER A 181 1.28 -25.99 18.35
N ASP A 182 1.85 -26.88 19.15
CA ASP A 182 2.30 -28.21 18.72
C ASP A 182 1.12 -29.14 18.35
N SER A 183 -0.11 -28.79 18.75
CA SER A 183 -1.32 -29.60 18.57
C SER A 183 -2.22 -29.15 17.41
N VAL A 184 -1.90 -28.02 16.75
CA VAL A 184 -2.64 -27.59 15.57
C VAL A 184 -2.14 -28.43 14.38
N PRO A 185 -3.04 -29.12 13.65
CA PRO A 185 -2.64 -29.97 12.53
C PRO A 185 -1.79 -29.18 11.54
N ASN A 186 -0.70 -29.80 11.09
CA ASN A 186 0.34 -29.28 10.18
C ASN A 186 -0.18 -28.65 8.85
N HIS A 187 -1.49 -28.70 8.62
CA HIS A 187 -2.19 -28.27 7.41
C HIS A 187 -3.07 -27.03 7.59
N GLN A 188 -3.18 -26.45 8.81
CA GLN A 188 -3.69 -25.08 8.90
C GLN A 188 -2.56 -24.14 8.47
N THR A 189 -2.57 -23.80 7.18
CA THR A 189 -1.82 -22.68 6.64
C THR A 189 -2.05 -21.48 7.55
N THR A 190 -0.97 -20.96 8.15
CA THR A 190 -1.00 -19.67 8.82
C THR A 190 -1.74 -18.70 7.90
N ARG A 191 -2.68 -17.91 8.45
CA ARG A 191 -3.30 -16.83 7.65
C ARG A 191 -2.18 -15.98 7.03
N TYR A 192 -2.49 -15.26 5.94
CA TYR A 192 -1.55 -14.47 5.11
C TYR A 192 -0.74 -13.36 5.83
N HIS A 193 -0.59 -13.45 7.15
CA HIS A 193 -0.02 -12.47 8.05
C HIS A 193 1.25 -12.96 8.74
N PHE A 194 1.72 -14.20 8.55
CA PHE A 194 2.97 -14.67 9.18
C PHE A 194 3.96 -15.28 8.18
N ARG A 195 5.20 -14.82 8.21
CA ARG A 195 6.31 -15.31 7.38
C ARG A 195 7.35 -15.98 8.25
N LYS A 196 7.48 -17.31 8.14
CA LYS A 196 8.46 -18.11 8.88
C LYS A 196 9.90 -17.82 8.45
N GLY A 197 10.82 -17.80 9.41
CA GLY A 197 12.27 -17.95 9.18
C GLY A 197 12.98 -16.84 8.39
N GLN A 198 12.39 -15.65 8.24
CA GLN A 198 13.05 -14.55 7.52
C GLN A 198 13.08 -13.27 8.33
N LYS A 199 14.27 -12.67 8.44
CA LYS A 199 14.42 -11.31 8.96
C LYS A 199 13.55 -10.35 8.17
N ALA A 200 13.10 -9.35 8.88
CA ALA A 200 12.40 -8.17 8.42
C ALA A 200 12.79 -7.71 6.98
N ALA A 201 11.95 -7.99 5.96
CA ALA A 201 12.06 -7.36 4.64
C ALA A 201 11.15 -6.12 4.58
N LYS A 202 11.73 -4.92 4.43
CA LYS A 202 10.95 -3.67 4.39
C LYS A 202 10.21 -3.49 3.06
N LYS A 203 10.83 -3.82 1.91
CA LYS A 203 10.23 -3.79 0.56
C LYS A 203 10.91 -4.81 -0.34
N ASN A 204 10.17 -5.41 -1.26
CA ASN A 204 10.71 -6.22 -2.34
C ASN A 204 10.72 -5.37 -3.63
N LEU A 205 11.82 -5.47 -4.39
CA LEU A 205 11.86 -4.98 -5.76
C LEU A 205 11.24 -6.05 -6.67
N TYR A 206 10.46 -5.61 -7.64
CA TYR A 206 9.95 -6.44 -8.71
C TYR A 206 10.33 -5.84 -10.04
N ILE A 207 10.83 -6.70 -10.91
CA ILE A 207 11.01 -6.42 -12.34
C ILE A 207 10.15 -7.43 -13.07
N SER A 208 9.34 -6.98 -14.01
CA SER A 208 8.42 -7.82 -14.76
C SER A 208 8.46 -7.48 -16.23
N THR A 209 8.27 -8.51 -17.05
CA THR A 209 8.15 -8.40 -18.49
C THR A 209 6.91 -9.15 -18.92
N ASP A 210 6.03 -8.47 -19.63
CA ASP A 210 4.84 -9.04 -20.27
C ASP A 210 5.08 -9.08 -21.77
N VAL A 211 5.05 -10.25 -22.38
CA VAL A 211 5.15 -10.42 -23.84
C VAL A 211 3.76 -10.73 -24.38
N TYR A 212 3.31 -9.98 -25.38
CA TYR A 212 2.02 -10.21 -26.06
C TYR A 212 2.22 -10.70 -27.47
N TYR A 213 1.29 -11.56 -27.87
CA TYR A 213 1.12 -11.95 -29.26
C TYR A 213 -0.37 -12.00 -29.60
N GLY A 214 -0.76 -11.24 -30.61
CA GLY A 214 -2.08 -11.26 -31.22
C GLY A 214 -1.98 -11.42 -32.74
N TYR A 215 -3.13 -11.50 -33.42
CA TYR A 215 -3.18 -11.82 -34.84
C TYR A 215 -2.43 -10.81 -35.73
N THR A 216 -2.50 -9.52 -35.39
CA THR A 216 -1.90 -8.41 -36.16
C THR A 216 -0.89 -7.60 -35.36
N PHE A 217 -0.54 -8.03 -34.16
CA PHE A 217 0.36 -7.27 -33.31
C PHE A 217 1.14 -8.14 -32.33
N GLY A 218 2.31 -7.66 -31.94
CA GLY A 218 3.10 -8.24 -30.86
C GLY A 218 3.85 -7.15 -30.11
N GLY A 219 4.28 -7.42 -28.89
CA GLY A 219 5.01 -6.42 -28.13
C GLY A 219 5.37 -6.85 -26.73
N ILE A 220 5.90 -5.89 -25.97
CA ILE A 220 6.45 -6.11 -24.64
C ILE A 220 6.12 -4.92 -23.73
N ASP A 221 5.66 -5.17 -22.51
CA ASP A 221 5.73 -4.22 -21.39
C ASP A 221 6.87 -4.64 -20.46
N ALA A 222 7.68 -3.67 -20.06
CA ALA A 222 8.60 -3.78 -18.95
C ALA A 222 8.07 -2.96 -17.77
N ASP A 223 7.88 -3.61 -16.63
CA ASP A 223 7.41 -2.99 -15.41
C ASP A 223 8.48 -3.04 -14.31
N ILE A 224 8.54 -1.99 -13.50
CA ILE A 224 9.33 -1.95 -12.26
C ILE A 224 8.50 -1.37 -11.12
N TRP A 225 8.59 -2.00 -9.94
CA TRP A 225 7.99 -1.44 -8.72
C TRP A 225 8.64 -1.96 -7.45
N PHE A 226 8.57 -1.15 -6.40
CA PHE A 226 8.82 -1.57 -5.02
C PHE A 226 7.48 -1.84 -4.36
N SER A 227 7.31 -2.99 -3.73
CA SER A 227 6.15 -3.25 -2.89
C SER A 227 6.59 -3.79 -1.54
N GLU A 228 5.80 -3.49 -0.51
CA GLU A 228 5.86 -4.23 0.74
C GLU A 228 5.61 -5.74 0.47
N PRO A 229 6.03 -6.62 1.40
CA PRO A 229 5.63 -8.02 1.38
C PRO A 229 4.11 -8.16 1.22
N GLU A 230 3.66 -9.29 0.69
CA GLU A 230 2.23 -9.49 0.46
C GLU A 230 1.53 -9.77 1.78
N MET A 231 0.76 -8.80 2.27
CA MET A 231 0.17 -8.81 3.62
C MET A 231 -1.32 -9.21 3.66
N THR A 232 -1.96 -9.28 2.50
CA THR A 232 -3.41 -9.50 2.39
C THR A 232 -3.74 -10.36 1.17
N GLN A 233 -4.93 -10.97 1.17
CA GLN A 233 -5.40 -11.74 0.01
C GLN A 233 -5.65 -10.86 -1.22
N LYS A 234 -6.01 -9.59 -1.01
CA LYS A 234 -6.29 -8.62 -2.08
C LYS A 234 -5.42 -7.39 -1.85
N PHE A 235 -4.53 -7.13 -2.80
CA PHE A 235 -3.60 -6.02 -2.69
C PHE A 235 -3.41 -5.34 -4.04
N LYS A 236 -3.12 -4.04 -3.99
CA LYS A 236 -2.85 -3.22 -5.16
C LYS A 236 -1.37 -2.87 -5.21
N ARG A 237 -0.79 -2.94 -6.42
CA ARG A 237 0.55 -2.43 -6.72
C ARG A 237 0.45 -1.38 -7.82
N ASN A 238 1.42 -0.48 -7.86
CA ASN A 238 1.45 0.60 -8.84
C ASN A 238 2.77 0.57 -9.61
N PRO A 239 2.90 -0.29 -10.62
CA PRO A 239 4.09 -0.31 -11.46
C PRO A 239 4.23 0.94 -12.32
N GLN A 240 5.49 1.29 -12.56
CA GLN A 240 5.88 2.13 -13.68
C GLN A 240 6.16 1.21 -14.86
N MET A 241 5.66 1.59 -16.03
CA MET A 241 5.64 0.72 -17.20
C MET A 241 6.18 1.42 -18.42
N PHE A 242 7.06 0.74 -19.13
CA PHE A 242 7.44 1.04 -20.50
C PHE A 242 6.83 0.00 -21.44
N ARG A 243 6.34 0.43 -22.60
CA ARG A 243 5.68 -0.42 -23.60
C ARG A 243 6.35 -0.26 -24.96
N TYR A 244 6.50 -1.37 -25.66
CA TYR A 244 6.76 -1.42 -27.10
C TYR A 244 5.72 -2.32 -27.79
N LEU A 245 5.13 -1.86 -28.89
CA LEU A 245 4.23 -2.65 -29.73
C LEU A 245 4.61 -2.54 -31.20
N ASN A 246 4.33 -3.59 -31.96
CA ASN A 246 4.47 -3.66 -33.40
C ASN A 246 3.16 -4.19 -34.00
N TYR A 247 2.52 -3.40 -34.86
CA TYR A 247 1.26 -3.71 -35.55
C TYR A 247 1.45 -4.08 -37.03
N GLY A 248 2.69 -4.35 -37.44
CA GLY A 248 3.06 -4.60 -38.84
C GLY A 248 3.19 -3.32 -39.67
N ASN A 249 2.17 -2.46 -39.68
CA ASN A 249 2.17 -1.17 -40.38
C ASN A 249 2.78 -0.01 -39.58
N ARG A 250 2.92 -0.19 -38.26
CA ARG A 250 3.54 0.80 -37.36
C ARG A 250 4.17 0.12 -36.15
N GLN A 251 5.13 0.80 -35.58
CA GLN A 251 5.71 0.51 -34.27
C GLN A 251 5.33 1.61 -33.30
N SER A 252 5.18 1.29 -32.02
CA SER A 252 4.92 2.30 -31.00
C SER A 252 5.72 2.04 -29.74
N VAL A 253 6.08 3.15 -29.08
CA VAL A 253 6.69 3.16 -27.76
C VAL A 253 5.86 4.02 -26.83
N GLY A 254 5.66 3.57 -25.59
CA GLY A 254 4.81 4.27 -24.63
C GLY A 254 5.32 4.14 -23.21
N PHE A 255 4.91 5.07 -22.37
CA PHE A 255 5.22 5.08 -20.95
C PHE A 255 3.97 5.34 -20.11
N SER A 256 3.91 4.72 -18.94
CA SER A 256 2.89 5.00 -17.94
C SER A 256 3.51 5.02 -16.54
N ALA A 257 3.41 6.17 -15.87
CA ALA A 257 3.88 6.35 -14.50
C ALA A 257 2.92 5.77 -13.44
N LYS A 258 1.67 5.46 -13.82
CA LYS A 258 0.60 5.07 -12.89
C LYS A 258 -0.24 3.94 -13.48
N VAL A 259 0.37 2.77 -13.63
CA VAL A 259 -0.38 1.54 -13.90
C VAL A 259 -0.92 0.99 -12.59
N SER A 260 -2.13 0.45 -12.61
CA SER A 260 -2.78 -0.16 -11.45
C SER A 260 -2.79 -1.67 -11.63
N LEU A 261 -2.11 -2.39 -10.73
CA LEU A 261 -2.05 -3.85 -10.70
C LEU A 261 -2.82 -4.35 -9.49
N LEU A 262 -4.03 -4.85 -9.71
CA LEU A 262 -4.87 -5.48 -8.71
C LEU A 262 -4.53 -6.97 -8.62
N ASN A 263 -4.20 -7.44 -7.43
CA ASN A 263 -3.80 -8.82 -7.18
C ASN A 263 -4.81 -9.49 -6.27
N TYR A 264 -5.12 -10.75 -6.61
CA TYR A 264 -6.02 -11.61 -5.88
C TYR A 264 -5.31 -12.94 -5.65
N ARG A 265 -4.97 -13.19 -4.41
CA ARG A 265 -4.24 -14.38 -3.98
C ARG A 265 -5.20 -15.56 -3.83
N ILE A 266 -5.03 -16.55 -4.69
CA ILE A 266 -5.87 -17.75 -4.75
C ILE A 266 -5.39 -18.74 -3.67
N ASN A 267 -4.09 -18.97 -3.61
CA ASN A 267 -3.41 -19.82 -2.63
C ASN A 267 -1.93 -19.40 -2.49
N ASP A 268 -1.17 -20.12 -1.67
CA ASP A 268 0.24 -19.82 -1.38
C ASP A 268 1.17 -19.77 -2.61
N SER A 269 0.75 -20.29 -3.77
CA SER A 269 1.56 -20.27 -5.00
C SER A 269 0.98 -19.41 -6.11
N TRP A 270 -0.33 -19.24 -6.17
CA TRP A 270 -1.01 -18.68 -7.34
C TRP A 270 -1.68 -17.34 -7.06
N LEU A 271 -1.48 -16.39 -7.98
CA LEU A 271 -2.14 -15.10 -8.05
C LEU A 271 -3.00 -15.01 -9.29
N PHE A 272 -4.18 -14.43 -9.17
CA PHE A 272 -4.85 -13.77 -10.28
C PHE A 272 -4.51 -12.29 -10.25
N GLN A 273 -4.11 -11.74 -11.40
CA GLN A 273 -3.74 -10.34 -11.53
C GLN A 273 -4.56 -9.66 -12.61
N ASN A 274 -4.99 -8.44 -12.32
CA ASN A 274 -5.65 -7.55 -13.26
C ASN A 274 -4.84 -6.24 -13.31
N LYS A 275 -4.18 -5.99 -14.43
CA LYS A 275 -3.35 -4.80 -14.69
C LYS A 275 -4.10 -3.89 -15.63
N HIS A 276 -4.22 -2.62 -15.31
CA HIS A 276 -4.78 -1.63 -16.24
C HIS A 276 -4.09 -0.28 -16.11
N GLY A 277 -4.06 0.47 -17.20
CA GLY A 277 -3.45 1.79 -17.21
C GLY A 277 -3.69 2.55 -18.51
N PHE A 278 -3.60 3.87 -18.39
CA PHE A 278 -3.48 4.75 -19.54
C PHE A 278 -2.01 4.91 -19.91
N ILE A 279 -1.73 4.88 -21.20
CA ILE A 279 -0.39 4.91 -21.78
C ILE A 279 -0.38 6.05 -22.79
N PHE A 280 0.66 6.87 -22.70
CA PHE A 280 0.96 7.89 -23.68
C PHE A 280 2.25 7.51 -24.38
N GLY A 281 2.29 7.72 -25.69
CA GLY A 281 3.41 7.25 -26.49
C GLY A 281 3.53 7.91 -27.85
N PHE A 282 4.45 7.37 -28.62
CA PHE A 282 4.79 7.80 -29.96
C PHE A 282 4.69 6.64 -30.94
N ASN A 283 4.16 6.93 -32.13
CA ASN A 283 4.14 6.01 -33.25
C ASN A 283 5.27 6.31 -34.22
N LYS A 284 5.82 5.25 -34.81
CA LYS A 284 6.64 5.27 -36.00
C LYS A 284 5.94 4.42 -37.07
N TRP A 285 5.57 5.03 -38.18
CA TRP A 285 4.94 4.33 -39.29
C TRP A 285 6.00 3.57 -40.11
N ASN A 286 5.65 2.39 -40.60
CA ASN A 286 6.54 1.56 -41.43
C ASN A 286 6.28 1.77 -42.93
N ASP A 287 5.38 2.70 -43.29
CA ASP A 287 4.92 2.91 -44.66
C ASP A 287 5.84 3.86 -45.45
N VAL A 288 5.97 3.64 -46.76
CA VAL A 288 6.94 4.35 -47.62
C VAL A 288 6.50 5.80 -47.94
N ASP A 289 5.20 6.08 -47.84
CA ASP A 289 4.62 7.41 -48.08
C ASP A 289 4.51 8.24 -46.78
N GLU A 290 5.63 8.46 -46.08
CA GLU A 290 5.69 9.29 -44.86
C GLU A 290 5.13 10.72 -45.09
N ALA A 291 5.21 11.23 -46.31
CA ALA A 291 4.75 12.57 -46.70
C ALA A 291 3.24 12.82 -46.55
N LYS A 292 2.42 11.77 -46.37
CA LYS A 292 0.96 11.88 -46.18
C LYS A 292 0.55 11.97 -44.71
N ARG A 293 1.49 11.82 -43.77
CA ARG A 293 1.18 11.75 -42.33
C ARG A 293 1.28 13.12 -41.67
N THR A 294 0.36 13.41 -40.76
CA THR A 294 0.40 14.67 -39.99
C THR A 294 1.19 14.50 -38.70
N PHE A 295 1.72 15.60 -38.16
CA PHE A 295 2.49 15.59 -36.92
C PHE A 295 1.69 15.00 -35.75
N GLU A 296 0.38 15.24 -35.74
CA GLU A 296 -0.55 14.76 -34.71
C GLU A 296 -0.66 13.22 -34.70
N GLU A 297 -0.45 12.55 -35.83
CA GLU A 297 -0.46 11.09 -35.92
C GLU A 297 0.73 10.42 -35.22
N LEU A 298 1.74 11.19 -34.82
CA LEU A 298 2.83 10.70 -33.98
C LEU A 298 2.35 10.37 -32.58
N PHE A 299 1.32 11.04 -32.06
CA PHE A 299 0.87 10.85 -30.69
C PHE A 299 -0.04 9.63 -30.57
N LEU A 300 0.25 8.81 -29.55
CA LEU A 300 -0.51 7.62 -29.23
C LEU A 300 -1.17 7.75 -27.87
N PHE A 301 -2.47 7.53 -27.83
CA PHE A 301 -3.25 7.40 -26.60
C PHE A 301 -3.76 5.97 -26.49
N GLN A 302 -3.45 5.31 -25.38
CA GLN A 302 -3.77 3.90 -25.20
C GLN A 302 -4.37 3.66 -23.83
N TYR A 303 -5.36 2.77 -23.79
CA TYR A 303 -5.82 2.13 -22.57
C TYR A 303 -5.55 0.62 -22.69
N ALA A 304 -4.88 0.09 -21.68
CA ALA A 304 -4.47 -1.30 -21.61
C ALA A 304 -5.16 -1.99 -20.44
N LEU A 305 -5.59 -3.24 -20.65
CA LEU A 305 -6.11 -4.15 -19.65
C LEU A 305 -5.47 -5.52 -19.86
N SER A 306 -4.84 -6.09 -18.84
CA SER A 306 -4.45 -7.51 -18.86
C SER A 306 -4.96 -8.26 -17.65
N GLN A 307 -5.32 -9.51 -17.89
CA GLN A 307 -5.82 -10.45 -16.89
C GLN A 307 -4.98 -11.71 -16.98
N ARG A 308 -4.38 -12.13 -15.87
CA ARG A 308 -3.43 -13.26 -15.88
C ARG A 308 -3.45 -14.06 -14.60
N ILE A 309 -3.12 -15.35 -14.75
CA ILE A 309 -2.83 -16.25 -13.64
C ILE A 309 -1.31 -16.38 -13.56
N VAL A 310 -0.77 -16.21 -12.36
CA VAL A 310 0.66 -16.09 -12.11
C VAL A 310 1.08 -17.03 -11.00
N TYR A 311 2.09 -17.85 -11.27
CA TYR A 311 2.83 -18.61 -10.26
C TYR A 311 3.81 -17.68 -9.55
N ASN A 312 3.44 -17.22 -8.37
CA ASN A 312 4.25 -16.40 -7.48
C ASN A 312 4.17 -16.98 -6.05
N PRO A 313 5.07 -17.90 -5.69
CA PRO A 313 5.13 -18.47 -4.35
C PRO A 313 5.26 -17.40 -3.27
N LEU A 314 4.37 -17.48 -2.30
CA LEU A 314 4.34 -16.58 -1.16
C LEU A 314 5.70 -16.62 -0.45
N ASN A 315 6.20 -15.45 -0.10
CA ASN A 315 7.43 -15.28 0.70
C ASN A 315 8.74 -15.83 0.10
N LYS A 316 8.74 -16.34 -1.13
CA LYS A 316 9.97 -16.69 -1.85
C LYS A 316 10.40 -15.56 -2.79
N SER A 317 11.71 -15.37 -2.92
CA SER A 317 12.32 -14.63 -4.03
C SER A 317 12.53 -15.56 -5.22
N GLY A 318 12.77 -14.98 -6.39
CA GLY A 318 13.04 -15.72 -7.61
C GLY A 318 12.06 -15.42 -8.74
N PHE A 319 12.05 -16.31 -9.73
CA PHE A 319 11.24 -16.18 -10.92
C PHE A 319 9.76 -16.44 -10.66
N ILE A 320 8.95 -15.64 -11.33
CA ILE A 320 7.50 -15.62 -11.34
C ILE A 320 7.08 -15.75 -12.80
N PHE A 321 6.13 -16.63 -13.08
CA PHE A 321 5.65 -16.86 -14.44
C PHE A 321 4.13 -16.76 -14.49
N GLY A 322 3.60 -16.25 -15.59
CA GLY A 322 2.17 -16.17 -15.76
C GLY A 322 1.73 -16.27 -17.21
N VAL A 323 0.46 -16.61 -17.38
CA VAL A 323 -0.21 -16.63 -18.67
C VAL A 323 -1.55 -15.91 -18.54
N GLY A 324 -1.97 -15.24 -19.60
CA GLY A 324 -3.20 -14.49 -19.57
C GLY A 324 -3.59 -13.91 -20.92
N LEU A 325 -4.47 -12.92 -20.83
CA LEU A 325 -4.97 -12.16 -21.96
C LEU A 325 -4.64 -10.69 -21.76
N MET A 326 -4.41 -10.03 -22.88
CA MET A 326 -4.18 -8.61 -22.98
C MET A 326 -5.18 -8.03 -23.97
N GLU A 327 -5.86 -6.98 -23.54
CA GLU A 327 -6.80 -6.19 -24.32
C GLU A 327 -6.29 -4.75 -24.33
N GLU A 328 -6.39 -4.10 -25.48
CA GLU A 328 -6.09 -2.68 -25.59
C GLU A 328 -7.04 -1.97 -26.52
N ALA A 329 -7.25 -0.69 -26.20
CA ALA A 329 -7.87 0.28 -27.08
C ALA A 329 -6.82 1.38 -27.34
N SER A 330 -6.50 1.60 -28.61
CA SER A 330 -5.56 2.63 -29.05
C SER A 330 -6.28 3.66 -29.90
N TYR A 331 -5.90 4.93 -29.72
CA TYR A 331 -6.39 6.05 -30.49
C TYR A 331 -5.20 6.87 -30.98
N ILE A 332 -5.22 7.16 -32.27
CA ILE A 332 -4.30 8.07 -32.95
C ILE A 332 -5.18 9.18 -33.54
N ILE A 333 -4.71 10.41 -33.45
CA ILE A 333 -5.45 11.57 -33.98
C ILE A 333 -5.70 11.35 -35.47
N TYR A 334 -6.92 11.65 -35.92
CA TYR A 334 -7.40 11.46 -37.31
C TYR A 334 -7.58 10.02 -37.78
N ASN A 335 -7.35 9.02 -36.91
CA ASN A 335 -7.61 7.61 -37.20
C ASN A 335 -8.74 7.06 -36.32
N ASP A 336 -9.40 6.00 -36.79
CA ASP A 336 -10.38 5.29 -35.99
C ASP A 336 -9.73 4.57 -34.79
N PRO A 337 -10.44 4.42 -33.66
CA PRO A 337 -9.97 3.63 -32.54
C PRO A 337 -9.69 2.18 -32.96
N ILE A 338 -8.53 1.65 -32.54
CA ILE A 338 -8.12 0.29 -32.84
C ILE A 338 -8.18 -0.52 -31.56
N PHE A 339 -8.88 -1.65 -31.63
CA PHE A 339 -9.00 -2.61 -30.54
C PHE A 339 -8.19 -3.85 -30.85
N SER A 340 -7.37 -4.28 -29.90
CA SER A 340 -6.51 -5.44 -30.06
C SER A 340 -6.67 -6.38 -28.87
N VAL A 341 -6.70 -7.68 -29.16
CA VAL A 341 -6.71 -8.74 -28.14
C VAL A 341 -5.60 -9.73 -28.45
N GLY A 342 -4.82 -10.09 -27.44
CA GLY A 342 -3.68 -10.98 -27.58
C GLY A 342 -3.49 -11.89 -26.36
N VAL A 343 -2.74 -12.97 -26.59
CA VAL A 343 -2.26 -13.84 -25.51
C VAL A 343 -1.05 -13.18 -24.87
N LEU A 344 -0.96 -13.29 -23.55
CA LEU A 344 0.10 -12.71 -22.72
C LEU A 344 0.88 -13.81 -22.01
N PHE A 345 2.20 -13.70 -22.06
CA PHE A 345 3.13 -14.43 -21.20
C PHE A 345 3.87 -13.45 -20.30
N ASN A 346 3.83 -13.69 -18.99
CA ASN A 346 4.50 -12.90 -17.98
C ASN A 346 5.72 -13.64 -17.45
N CYS A 347 6.84 -12.93 -17.34
CA CYS A 347 8.00 -13.35 -16.57
C CYS A 347 8.42 -12.20 -15.67
N ALA A 348 8.54 -12.46 -14.38
CA ALA A 348 8.99 -11.47 -13.40
C ALA A 348 10.03 -12.07 -12.46
N TYR A 349 10.84 -11.20 -11.86
CA TYR A 349 11.76 -11.55 -10.79
C TYR A 349 11.43 -10.71 -9.56
N LYS A 350 11.26 -11.41 -8.44
CA LYS A 350 11.04 -10.84 -7.11
C LYS A 350 12.32 -10.97 -6.30
N PHE A 351 12.91 -9.83 -5.96
CA PHE A 351 14.13 -9.76 -5.15
C PHE A 351 13.83 -9.99 -3.67
#